data_AF-A0A0M3BFF4-F1
#
_entry.id   AF-A0A0M3BFF4-F1
#
_cell.length_a   1.000
_cell.length_b   1.000
_cell.length_c   1.000
_cell.angle_alpha   90.00
_cell.angle_beta   90.00
_cell.angle_gamma   90.00
#
_symmetry.space_group_name_H-M   'P 1'
#
loop_
_entity.id
_entity.type
_entity.pdbx_description
1 polymer ?
#
loop_
_entity_poly.entity_id
_entity_poly.type
_entity_poly.pdbx_seq_one_letter_code
_entity_poly.pdbx_strand_id
1 'polypeptide(L)'
;MSASPERNGDDPLWWIGFGLFILGWVTIAVQIYWYLRGGLWTSVSIISALKQLPIEKVAEWASNPLDWLGLYQLLEFLPLSGSGIILGLFITFATHRS
;
A
#
# COMPACT_ATOMS: atom_id res chain seq x y z
N MET A 1 -0.32 39.55 14.20
CA MET A 1 -1.10 38.34 13.88
C MET A 1 -0.32 37.59 12.81
N SER A 2 0.49 36.62 13.21
CA SER A 2 1.15 35.70 12.27
C SER A 2 0.07 34.81 11.68
N ALA A 3 -0.07 34.82 10.35
CA ALA A 3 -0.94 33.90 9.63
C ALA A 3 -0.63 32.48 10.11
N SER A 4 -1.65 31.78 10.61
CA SER A 4 -1.57 30.34 10.81
C SER A 4 -1.17 29.72 9.47
N PRO A 5 -0.19 28.80 9.40
CA PRO A 5 0.11 28.10 8.17
C PRO A 5 -1.18 27.44 7.70
N GLU A 6 -1.72 27.95 6.59
CA GLU A 6 -2.94 27.46 6.00
C GLU A 6 -2.68 26.00 5.62
N ARG A 7 -3.37 25.10 6.33
CA ARG A 7 -3.28 23.67 6.12
C ARG A 7 -3.59 23.40 4.65
N ASN A 8 -2.62 22.88 3.90
CA ASN A 8 -2.82 22.37 2.55
C ASN A 8 -3.79 21.18 2.58
N GLY A 9 -5.10 21.46 2.66
CA GLY A 9 -6.14 20.47 2.39
C GLY A 9 -6.13 19.99 0.93
N ASP A 10 -5.34 20.66 0.08
CA ASP A 10 -5.28 20.45 -1.36
C ASP A 10 -4.01 19.72 -1.82
N ASP A 11 -3.09 19.33 -0.92
CA ASP A 11 -1.88 18.59 -1.33
C ASP A 11 -2.27 17.17 -1.78
N PRO A 12 -2.12 16.83 -3.09
CA PRO A 12 -2.47 15.53 -3.60
C PRO A 12 -1.64 14.41 -2.95
N LEU A 13 -0.40 14.67 -2.53
CA LEU A 13 0.46 13.68 -1.89
C LEU A 13 -0.07 13.28 -0.51
N TRP A 14 -0.61 14.25 0.24
CA TRP A 14 -1.23 13.97 1.53
C TRP A 14 -2.41 13.02 1.38
N TRP A 15 -3.28 13.26 0.40
CA TRP A 15 -4.43 12.38 0.11
C TRP A 15 -4.01 10.99 -0.36
N ILE A 16 -2.94 10.89 -1.16
CA ILE A 16 -2.36 9.60 -1.55
C ILE A 16 -1.84 8.85 -0.32
N GLY A 17 -1.09 9.52 0.55
CA GLY A 17 -0.59 8.96 1.79
C GLY A 17 -1.71 8.46 2.70
N PHE A 18 -2.73 9.30 2.92
CA PHE A 18 -3.88 8.95 3.73
C PHE A 18 -4.67 7.79 3.13
N GLY A 19 -4.88 7.78 1.81
CA GLY A 19 -5.54 6.70 1.09
C GLY A 19 -4.80 5.36 1.24
N LEU A 20 -3.47 5.36 1.09
CA LEU A 20 -2.63 4.17 1.29
C LEU A 20 -2.70 3.65 2.72
N PHE A 21 -2.71 4.55 3.71
CA PHE A 21 -2.84 4.20 5.12
C PHE A 21 -4.17 3.49 5.40
N ILE A 22 -5.29 4.07 4.95
CA ILE A 22 -6.61 3.46 5.10
C ILE A 22 -6.68 2.12 4.36
N LEU A 23 -6.15 2.03 3.13
CA LEU A 23 -6.11 0.79 2.37
C LEU A 23 -5.36 -0.33 3.10
N GLY A 24 -4.25 -0.01 3.77
CA GLY A 24 -3.50 -0.96 4.59
C GLY A 24 -4.34 -1.53 5.74
N TRP A 25 -5.12 -0.68 6.43
CA TRP A 25 -6.05 -1.10 7.49
C TRP A 25 -7.24 -1.92 6.96
N VAL A 26 -7.79 -1.54 5.81
CA VAL A 26 -8.84 -2.34 5.17
C VAL A 26 -8.31 -3.71 4.79
N THR A 27 -7.08 -3.77 4.27
CA THR A 27 -6.43 -5.04 3.89
C THR A 27 -6.26 -5.96 5.09
N ILE A 28 -5.77 -5.45 6.23
CA ILE A 28 -5.61 -6.28 7.43
C ILE A 28 -6.98 -6.73 8.00
N ALA A 29 -8.01 -5.87 7.93
CA ALA A 29 -9.35 -6.24 8.35
C ALA A 29 -9.93 -7.38 7.49
N VAL A 30 -9.70 -7.36 6.17
CA VAL A 30 -10.09 -8.44 5.26
C VAL A 30 -9.30 -9.73 5.55
N GLN A 31 -7.98 -9.63 5.79
CA GLN A 31 -7.15 -10.78 6.17
C GLN A 31 -7.66 -11.43 7.47
N ILE A 32 -8.01 -10.64 8.48
CA ILE A 32 -8.61 -11.12 9.73
C ILE A 32 -9.95 -11.79 9.47
N TYR A 33 -10.83 -11.18 8.66
CA TYR A 33 -12.10 -11.79 8.31
C TYR A 33 -11.93 -13.15 7.62
N TRP A 34 -11.02 -13.26 6.66
CA TRP A 34 -10.71 -14.54 6.00
C TRP A 34 -10.12 -15.56 6.96
N TYR A 35 -9.25 -15.13 7.87
CA TYR A 35 -8.71 -15.99 8.93
C TYR A 35 -9.82 -16.53 9.83
N LEU A 36 -10.73 -15.67 10.30
CA LEU A 36 -11.85 -16.07 11.16
C LEU A 36 -12.84 -16.99 10.42
N ARG A 37 -13.04 -16.77 9.11
CA ARG A 37 -13.98 -17.56 8.30
C ARG A 37 -13.40 -18.92 7.88
N GLY A 38 -12.13 -18.95 7.49
CA GLY A 38 -11.48 -20.10 6.85
C GLY A 38 -10.42 -20.79 7.70
N GLY A 39 -10.07 -20.25 8.86
CA GLY A 39 -9.05 -20.79 9.78
C GLY A 39 -7.61 -20.65 9.28
N LEU A 40 -7.39 -20.10 8.08
CA LEU A 40 -6.06 -19.97 7.46
C LEU A 40 -5.70 -18.51 7.30
N TRP A 41 -4.49 -18.15 7.74
CA TRP A 41 -3.99 -16.78 7.58
C TRP A 41 -3.41 -16.65 6.17
N THR A 42 -4.00 -15.77 5.35
CA THR A 42 -3.51 -15.50 4.00
C THR A 42 -2.71 -14.20 3.99
N SER A 43 -1.39 -14.32 3.93
CA SER A 43 -0.51 -13.17 3.68
C SER A 43 -0.63 -12.75 2.22
N VAL A 44 -1.31 -11.64 1.98
CA VAL A 44 -1.40 -11.03 0.64
C VAL A 44 -0.16 -10.17 0.43
N SER A 45 0.70 -10.57 -0.51
CA SER A 45 1.91 -9.83 -0.89
C SER A 45 1.61 -8.64 -1.80
N ILE A 46 2.58 -7.74 -1.98
CA ILE A 46 2.44 -6.64 -2.96
C ILE A 46 2.30 -7.20 -4.38
N ILE A 47 3.08 -8.22 -4.74
CA ILE A 47 2.97 -8.90 -6.05
C ILE A 47 1.56 -9.47 -6.28
N SER A 48 0.96 -10.07 -5.24
CA SER A 48 -0.41 -10.60 -5.33
C SER A 48 -1.44 -9.51 -5.67
N ALA A 49 -1.21 -8.28 -5.23
CA ALA A 49 -2.03 -7.13 -5.62
C ALA A 49 -1.68 -6.63 -7.04
N LEU A 50 -0.40 -6.57 -7.41
CA LEU A 50 0.04 -6.14 -8.73
C LEU A 50 -0.50 -7.03 -9.86
N LYS A 51 -0.60 -8.35 -9.63
CA LYS A 51 -1.23 -9.31 -10.56
C LYS A 51 -2.70 -9.00 -10.86
N GLN A 52 -3.39 -8.29 -9.96
CA GLN A 52 -4.81 -7.97 -10.08
C GLN A 52 -5.07 -6.58 -10.64
N LEU A 53 -4.02 -5.80 -10.91
CA LEU A 53 -4.19 -4.48 -11.49
C LEU A 53 -4.58 -4.57 -12.97
N PRO A 54 -5.44 -3.66 -13.46
CA PRO A 54 -5.81 -3.60 -14.88
C PRO A 54 -4.69 -3.04 -15.78
N ILE A 55 -3.46 -2.94 -15.27
CA ILE A 55 -2.30 -2.43 -16.00
C ILE A 55 -1.56 -3.63 -16.57
N GLU A 56 -1.88 -3.98 -17.81
CA GLU A 56 -1.43 -5.22 -18.48
C GLU A 56 0.06 -5.49 -18.32
N LYS A 57 0.92 -4.50 -18.59
CA LYS A 57 2.39 -4.65 -18.45
C LYS A 57 2.84 -4.97 -17.02
N VAL A 58 2.18 -4.37 -16.02
CA VAL A 58 2.52 -4.59 -14.61
C VAL A 58 2.01 -5.95 -14.17
N ALA A 59 0.81 -6.33 -14.57
CA ALA A 59 0.22 -7.63 -14.27
C ALA A 59 1.02 -8.78 -14.94
N GLU A 60 1.47 -8.58 -16.18
CA GLU A 60 2.31 -9.52 -16.92
C GLU A 60 3.67 -9.70 -16.22
N TRP A 61 4.38 -8.61 -15.92
CA TRP A 61 5.64 -8.68 -15.18
C TRP A 61 5.47 -9.33 -13.81
N ALA A 62 4.41 -9.00 -13.07
CA ALA A 62 4.13 -9.61 -11.77
C ALA A 62 3.78 -11.10 -11.89
N SER A 63 3.27 -11.56 -13.03
CA SER A 63 2.94 -12.97 -13.27
C SER A 63 4.13 -13.78 -13.76
N ASN A 64 5.03 -13.17 -14.53
CA ASN A 64 6.22 -13.79 -15.09
C ASN A 64 7.38 -12.78 -15.19
N PRO A 65 8.12 -12.51 -14.11
CA PRO A 65 9.18 -11.50 -14.11
C PRO A 65 10.39 -12.01 -14.89
N LEU A 66 10.71 -11.35 -16.01
CA LEU A 66 11.90 -11.64 -16.81
C LEU A 66 13.12 -10.82 -16.38
N ASP A 67 12.90 -9.76 -15.59
CA ASP A 67 13.88 -8.81 -15.11
C ASP A 67 13.53 -8.33 -13.68
N TRP A 68 14.46 -7.62 -13.03
CA TRP A 68 14.30 -7.11 -11.66
C TRP A 68 13.89 -8.16 -10.62
N LEU A 69 14.44 -9.37 -10.72
CA LEU A 69 14.08 -10.52 -9.86
C LEU A 69 14.27 -10.23 -8.37
N GLY A 70 15.29 -9.47 -7.98
CA GLY A 70 15.50 -9.08 -6.59
C GLY A 70 14.38 -8.18 -6.05
N LEU A 71 13.88 -7.25 -6.88
CA LEU A 71 12.72 -6.43 -6.52
C LEU A 71 11.46 -7.29 -6.42
N TYR A 72 11.25 -8.21 -7.35
CA TYR A 72 10.13 -9.15 -7.29
C TYR A 72 10.13 -9.93 -5.98
N GLN A 73 11.27 -10.53 -5.60
CA GLN A 73 11.40 -11.30 -4.35
C GLN A 73 11.11 -10.43 -3.11
N LEU A 74 11.60 -9.18 -3.11
CA LEU A 74 11.33 -8.25 -2.01
C LEU A 74 9.83 -7.92 -1.91
N LEU A 75 9.18 -7.61 -3.04
CA LEU A 75 7.75 -7.28 -3.09
C LEU A 75 6.85 -8.48 -2.79
N GLU A 76 7.31 -9.69 -3.10
CA GLU A 76 6.62 -10.93 -2.76
C GLU A 76 6.69 -11.23 -1.25
N PHE A 77 7.81 -10.89 -0.61
CA PHE A 77 7.96 -11.03 0.83
C PHE A 77 7.16 -9.99 1.63
N LEU A 78 6.98 -8.78 1.08
CA LEU A 78 6.33 -7.68 1.79
C LEU A 78 4.80 -7.88 1.89
N PRO A 79 4.23 -7.89 3.11
CA PRO A 79 2.78 -7.95 3.29
C PRO A 79 2.14 -6.61 2.90
N LEU A 80 1.16 -6.66 2.00
CA LEU A 80 0.49 -5.48 1.46
C LEU A 80 -0.07 -4.55 2.55
N SER A 81 -0.68 -5.15 3.59
CA SER A 81 -1.25 -4.41 4.71
C SER A 81 -0.20 -3.61 5.48
N GLY A 82 0.91 -4.26 5.86
CA GLY A 82 2.01 -3.62 6.57
C GLY A 82 2.68 -2.51 5.74
N SER A 83 2.94 -2.79 4.46
CA SER A 83 3.54 -1.82 3.55
C SER A 83 2.64 -0.61 3.33
N GLY A 84 1.33 -0.80 3.15
CA GLY A 84 0.35 0.30 3.00
C GLY A 84 0.27 1.18 4.24
N ILE A 85 0.23 0.58 5.44
CA ILE A 85 0.18 1.32 6.71
C ILE A 85 1.45 2.17 6.89
N ILE A 86 2.64 1.57 6.74
CA ILE A 86 3.91 2.27 6.98
C ILE A 86 4.12 3.38 5.96
N LEU A 87 3.94 3.07 4.66
CA LEU A 87 4.17 4.04 3.59
C LEU A 87 3.15 5.17 3.64
N GLY A 88 1.88 4.85 3.89
CA GLY A 88 0.81 5.84 4.00
C GLY A 88 1.05 6.81 5.16
N LEU A 89 1.42 6.30 6.35
CA LEU A 89 1.81 7.14 7.49
C LEU A 89 3.01 8.03 7.15
N PHE A 90 4.06 7.45 6.57
CA PHE A 90 5.27 8.19 6.22
C PHE A 90 4.97 9.38 5.30
N ILE A 91 4.25 9.14 4.20
CA ILE A 91 3.88 10.20 3.24
C ILE A 91 3.00 11.26 3.91
N THR A 92 2.01 10.85 4.70
CA THR A 92 1.10 11.76 5.40
C THR A 92 1.86 12.66 6.39
N PHE A 93 2.82 12.11 7.14
CA PHE A 93 3.62 12.89 8.09
C PHE A 93 4.67 13.76 7.42
N ALA A 94 5.28 13.29 6.33
CA ALA A 94 6.27 14.06 5.58
C ALA A 94 5.64 15.32 4.96
N THR A 95 4.46 15.17 4.36
CA THR A 95 3.70 16.28 3.74
C THR A 95 3.08 17.23 4.76
N HIS A 96 2.76 16.75 5.97
CA HIS A 96 2.28 17.63 7.04
C HIS A 96 3.37 18.57 7.59
N ARG A 97 4.64 18.21 7.44
CA ARG A 97 5.78 18.98 7.97
C ARG A 97 6.44 19.90 6.95
N SER A 98 6.12 19.76 5.67
CA SER A 98 6.59 20.62 4.56
C SER A 98 5.68 21.82 4.37
#